data_AF-A0A2P4YPV2-F1
#
_entry.id   AF-A0A2P4YPV2-F1
#
_cell.length_a   1.000
_cell.length_b   1.000
_cell.length_c   1.000
_cell.angle_alpha   90.00
_cell.angle_beta   90.00
_cell.angle_gamma   90.00
#
_symmetry.space_group_name_H-M   'P 1'
#
loop_
_entity.id
_entity.type
_entity.pdbx_description
1 polymer ?
#
loop_
_entity_poly.entity_id
_entity_poly.type
_entity_poly.pdbx_seq_one_letter_code
_entity_poly.pdbx_strand_id
1 'polypeptide(L)'
;MTVSDKRRLYLWIAYNVVLYGAIVVSGAILFMVMVGMVEVGGGDKDVKDDWIEVNSQILNGVFTWMAITNHPFFIYRLVKTVEVLGIRRWKWVPPMDKRVRAARYLTRHFPLVFVDESAHDQKIGDTEAQNDGTDEVYLLTEHEETETLEEIAYHREDAENLRNTFVMLNWNCLFQYPITAVMWIYNSDTRPGFVIGIFLPLSFLCNFGGQYRIFKLNKNIKARRSTAVGGPDVESTKLRNSVTSI
;
A
#
# COMPACT_ATOMS: atom_id res chain seq x y z
N MET A 1 17.05 -11.14 -15.05
CA MET A 1 16.02 -11.95 -14.37
C MET A 1 16.16 -13.40 -14.80
N THR A 2 16.45 -14.31 -13.87
CA THR A 2 16.72 -15.72 -14.19
C THR A 2 15.43 -16.46 -14.59
N VAL A 3 15.54 -17.62 -15.24
CA VAL A 3 14.38 -18.47 -15.58
C VAL A 3 13.59 -18.87 -14.32
N SER A 4 14.29 -19.09 -13.20
CA SER A 4 13.69 -19.36 -11.89
C SER A 4 12.87 -18.18 -11.38
N ASP A 5 13.37 -16.95 -11.52
CA ASP A 5 12.67 -15.73 -11.08
C ASP A 5 11.38 -15.51 -11.88
N LYS A 6 11.43 -15.75 -13.20
CA LYS A 6 10.24 -15.68 -14.06
C LYS A 6 9.19 -16.70 -13.64
N ARG A 7 9.59 -17.95 -13.37
CA ARG A 7 8.66 -19.01 -12.91
C ARG A 7 7.99 -18.63 -11.60
N ARG A 8 8.74 -18.13 -10.62
CA ARG A 8 8.20 -17.66 -9.34
C ARG A 8 7.21 -16.52 -9.52
N LEU A 9 7.52 -15.56 -10.40
CA LEU A 9 6.62 -14.46 -10.72
C LEU A 9 5.32 -14.96 -11.35
N TYR A 10 5.38 -15.84 -12.36
CA TYR A 10 4.17 -16.37 -13.00
C TYR A 10 3.30 -17.17 -12.04
N LEU A 11 3.91 -18.02 -11.19
CA LEU A 11 3.17 -18.76 -10.17
C LEU A 11 2.49 -17.81 -9.18
N TRP A 12 3.17 -16.75 -8.76
CA TRP A 12 2.60 -15.75 -7.87
C TRP A 12 1.44 -14.99 -8.52
N ILE A 13 1.58 -14.58 -9.79
CA ILE A 13 0.50 -13.94 -10.54
C ILE A 13 -0.69 -14.88 -10.66
N ALA A 14 -0.48 -16.12 -11.12
CA ALA A 14 -1.53 -17.11 -11.30
C ALA A 14 -2.29 -17.38 -9.99
N TYR A 15 -1.55 -17.55 -8.90
CA TYR A 15 -2.13 -17.71 -7.57
C TYR A 15 -3.04 -16.54 -7.17
N ASN A 16 -2.60 -15.30 -7.35
CA ASN A 16 -3.42 -14.13 -7.02
C ASN A 16 -4.65 -14.03 -7.94
N VAL A 17 -4.49 -14.30 -9.24
CA VAL A 17 -5.60 -14.30 -10.21
C VAL A 17 -6.67 -15.31 -9.81
N VAL A 18 -6.27 -16.52 -9.39
CA VAL A 18 -7.22 -17.55 -8.92
C VAL A 18 -7.97 -17.08 -7.67
N LEU A 19 -7.29 -16.51 -6.68
CA LEU A 19 -7.94 -16.01 -5.47
C LEU A 19 -8.93 -14.87 -5.76
N TYR A 20 -8.51 -13.87 -6.54
CA TYR A 20 -9.39 -12.76 -6.93
C TYR A 20 -10.54 -13.23 -7.81
N GLY A 21 -10.31 -14.20 -8.70
CA GLY A 21 -11.34 -14.83 -9.50
C GLY A 21 -12.39 -15.52 -8.62
N ALA A 22 -11.97 -16.29 -7.62
CA ALA A 22 -12.88 -16.94 -6.67
C ALA A 22 -13.72 -15.92 -5.88
N ILE A 23 -13.13 -14.79 -5.45
CA ILE A 23 -13.88 -13.70 -4.78
C ILE A 23 -14.93 -13.12 -5.72
N VAL A 24 -14.53 -12.76 -6.94
CA VAL A 24 -15.42 -12.09 -7.89
C VAL A 24 -16.57 -13.01 -8.30
N VAL A 25 -16.27 -14.27 -8.62
CA VAL A 25 -17.29 -15.26 -9.03
C VAL A 25 -18.24 -15.56 -7.88
N SER A 26 -17.73 -15.94 -6.70
CA SER A 26 -18.58 -16.30 -5.57
C SER A 26 -19.37 -15.09 -5.04
N GLY A 27 -18.75 -13.90 -5.03
CA GLY A 27 -19.42 -12.66 -4.66
C GLY A 27 -20.52 -12.25 -5.64
N ALA A 28 -20.30 -12.43 -6.95
CA ALA A 28 -21.32 -12.16 -7.97
C ALA A 28 -22.49 -13.14 -7.87
N ILE A 29 -22.22 -14.44 -7.69
CA ILE A 29 -23.27 -15.45 -7.48
C ILE A 29 -24.09 -15.11 -6.24
N LEU A 30 -23.41 -14.85 -5.11
CA LEU A 30 -24.05 -14.47 -3.86
C LEU A 30 -24.97 -13.24 -4.04
N PHE A 31 -24.47 -12.19 -4.70
CA PHE A 31 -25.23 -10.97 -4.97
C PHE A 31 -26.46 -11.25 -5.84
N MET A 32 -26.30 -11.97 -6.95
CA MET A 32 -27.41 -12.30 -7.87
C MET A 32 -28.49 -13.14 -7.19
N VAL A 33 -28.09 -14.13 -6.38
CA VAL A 33 -29.02 -14.98 -5.62
C VAL A 33 -29.73 -14.17 -4.52
N MET A 34 -29.02 -13.32 -3.80
CA MET A 34 -29.63 -12.46 -2.77
C MET A 34 -30.66 -11.48 -3.35
N VAL A 35 -30.34 -10.81 -4.46
CA VAL A 35 -31.22 -9.84 -5.13
C VAL A 35 -32.38 -10.52 -5.88
N GLY A 36 -32.30 -11.83 -6.13
CA GLY A 36 -33.33 -12.57 -6.88
C GLY A 36 -33.21 -12.42 -8.39
N MET A 37 -32.03 -12.05 -8.90
CA MET A 37 -31.75 -12.04 -10.35
C MET A 37 -31.62 -13.45 -10.94
N VAL A 38 -31.37 -14.44 -10.08
CA VAL A 38 -31.24 -15.86 -10.45
C VAL A 38 -32.11 -16.67 -9.49
N GLU A 39 -33.07 -17.40 -10.06
CA GLU A 39 -33.85 -18.41 -9.32
C GLU A 39 -33.08 -19.73 -9.32
N VAL A 40 -32.75 -20.21 -8.13
CA VAL A 40 -32.14 -21.52 -7.91
C VAL A 40 -33.18 -22.47 -7.32
N GLY A 41 -33.11 -23.76 -7.67
CA GLY A 41 -34.01 -24.77 -7.11
C GLY A 41 -35.50 -24.56 -7.41
N GLY A 42 -35.86 -23.84 -8.48
CA GLY A 42 -37.25 -23.54 -8.80
C GLY A 42 -37.92 -22.56 -7.84
N GLY A 43 -37.14 -21.70 -7.16
CA GLY A 43 -37.64 -20.74 -6.18
C GLY A 43 -37.72 -21.28 -4.76
N ASP A 44 -37.23 -22.50 -4.51
CA ASP A 44 -37.13 -23.06 -3.17
C ASP A 44 -36.19 -22.23 -2.29
N LYS A 45 -36.71 -21.80 -1.14
CA LYS A 45 -35.98 -21.00 -0.15
C LYS A 45 -34.82 -21.79 0.46
N ASP A 46 -34.98 -23.10 0.68
CA ASP A 46 -33.97 -23.90 1.36
C ASP A 46 -32.78 -24.12 0.42
N VAL A 47 -33.05 -24.37 -0.86
CA VAL A 47 -32.01 -24.41 -1.89
C VAL A 47 -31.32 -23.05 -2.04
N LYS A 48 -32.07 -21.95 -2.02
CA LYS A 48 -31.50 -20.61 -2.07
C LYS A 48 -30.53 -20.35 -0.91
N ASP A 49 -30.92 -20.73 0.31
CA ASP A 49 -30.12 -20.56 1.51
C ASP A 49 -28.83 -21.42 1.46
N ASP A 50 -28.91 -22.65 0.94
CA ASP A 50 -27.74 -23.50 0.69
C ASP A 50 -26.75 -22.85 -0.28
N TRP A 51 -27.24 -22.25 -1.38
CA TRP A 51 -26.39 -21.51 -2.32
C TRP A 51 -25.70 -20.31 -1.66
N ILE A 52 -26.44 -19.56 -0.83
CA ILE A 52 -25.91 -18.43 -0.07
C ILE A 52 -24.82 -18.90 0.90
N GLU A 53 -25.04 -20.00 1.61
CA GLU A 53 -24.08 -20.53 2.60
C GLU A 53 -22.82 -21.04 1.91
N VAL A 54 -22.92 -21.83 0.84
CA VAL A 54 -21.75 -22.33 0.10
C VAL A 54 -20.88 -21.18 -0.42
N ASN A 55 -21.49 -20.16 -1.04
CA ASN A 55 -20.74 -19.01 -1.55
C ASN A 55 -20.14 -18.18 -0.41
N SER A 56 -20.86 -18.03 0.70
CA SER A 56 -20.36 -17.34 1.90
C SER A 56 -19.15 -18.05 2.52
N GLN A 57 -19.15 -19.39 2.55
CA GLN A 57 -18.02 -20.18 3.03
C GLN A 57 -16.81 -20.10 2.11
N ILE A 58 -17.01 -20.09 0.78
CA ILE A 58 -15.92 -19.87 -0.19
C ILE A 58 -15.29 -18.48 0.04
N LEU A 59 -16.11 -17.43 0.11
CA LEU A 59 -15.63 -16.07 0.36
C LEU A 59 -14.90 -15.96 1.69
N ASN A 60 -15.48 -16.51 2.76
CA ASN A 60 -14.84 -16.54 4.08
C ASN A 60 -13.47 -17.22 3.98
N GLY A 61 -13.39 -18.44 3.44
CA GLY A 61 -12.13 -19.16 3.31
C GLY A 61 -11.05 -18.39 2.54
N VAL A 62 -11.42 -17.76 1.42
CA VAL A 62 -10.49 -16.95 0.60
C VAL A 62 -10.03 -15.69 1.35
N PHE A 63 -10.93 -14.98 2.04
CA PHE A 63 -10.56 -13.81 2.84
C PHE A 63 -9.73 -14.17 4.08
N THR A 64 -10.06 -15.27 4.78
CA THR A 64 -9.26 -15.80 5.88
C THR A 64 -7.84 -16.11 5.41
N TRP A 65 -7.71 -16.80 4.28
CA TRP A 65 -6.42 -17.16 3.71
C TRP A 65 -5.58 -15.91 3.37
N MET A 66 -6.19 -14.90 2.76
CA MET A 66 -5.55 -13.61 2.52
C MET A 66 -5.16 -12.89 3.80
N ALA A 67 -6.00 -12.91 4.84
CA ALA A 67 -5.69 -12.29 6.12
C ALA A 67 -4.49 -13.00 6.79
N ILE A 68 -4.51 -14.32 6.91
CA ILE A 68 -3.44 -15.11 7.54
C ILE A 68 -2.11 -14.92 6.82
N THR A 69 -2.12 -14.95 5.48
CA THR A 69 -0.88 -14.82 4.70
C THR A 69 -0.33 -13.40 4.68
N ASN A 70 -1.18 -12.36 4.63
CA ASN A 70 -0.71 -10.97 4.53
C ASN A 70 -0.44 -10.29 5.88
N HIS A 71 -1.16 -10.66 6.93
CA HIS A 71 -1.10 -9.95 8.22
C HIS A 71 0.32 -9.92 8.83
N PRO A 72 1.12 -11.01 8.83
CA PRO A 72 2.50 -10.95 9.32
C PRO A 72 3.35 -9.92 8.56
N PHE A 73 3.17 -9.80 7.25
CA PHE A 73 3.89 -8.81 6.43
C PHE A 73 3.43 -7.39 6.74
N PHE A 74 2.14 -7.16 6.96
CA PHE A 74 1.63 -5.84 7.33
C PHE A 74 2.07 -5.41 8.72
N ILE A 75 2.11 -6.32 9.69
CA ILE A 75 2.67 -6.05 11.03
C ILE A 75 4.16 -5.72 10.90
N TYR A 76 4.92 -6.55 10.19
CA TYR A 76 6.36 -6.33 10.04
C TYR A 76 6.67 -4.98 9.38
N ARG A 77 5.98 -4.65 8.29
CA ARG A 77 6.15 -3.37 7.60
C ARG A 77 5.73 -2.19 8.47
N LEU A 78 4.65 -2.30 9.23
CA LEU A 78 4.24 -1.29 10.19
C LEU A 78 5.34 -1.05 11.24
N VAL A 79 5.89 -2.12 11.82
CA VAL A 79 6.99 -2.04 12.78
C VAL A 79 8.20 -1.35 12.15
N LYS A 80 8.58 -1.71 10.91
CA LYS A 80 9.69 -1.05 10.21
C LYS A 80 9.43 0.44 9.98
N THR A 81 8.23 0.83 9.58
CA THR A 81 7.92 2.26 9.41
C THR A 81 7.92 3.01 10.74
N VAL A 82 7.46 2.39 11.83
CA VAL A 82 7.54 2.97 13.19
C VAL A 82 8.99 3.05 13.68
N GLU A 83 9.82 2.06 13.39
CA GLU A 83 11.25 2.08 13.74
C GLU A 83 11.97 3.26 13.04
N VAL A 84 11.65 3.54 11.77
CA VAL A 84 12.25 4.68 11.05
C VAL A 84 11.79 6.03 11.62
N LEU A 85 10.48 6.19 11.81
CA LEU A 85 9.87 7.47 12.24
C LEU A 85 10.05 7.78 13.73
N GLY A 86 10.17 6.76 14.57
CA GLY A 86 10.00 6.88 16.01
C GLY A 86 8.56 7.25 16.41
N ILE A 87 8.35 7.47 17.72
CA ILE A 87 7.07 7.88 18.29
C ILE A 87 7.25 9.25 18.95
N ARG A 88 6.94 10.31 18.20
CA ARG A 88 7.08 11.70 18.65
C ARG A 88 6.32 11.97 19.95
N ARG A 89 5.11 11.41 20.09
CA ARG A 89 4.26 11.56 21.29
C ARG A 89 4.94 11.05 22.57
N TRP A 90 5.81 10.05 22.46
CA TRP A 90 6.50 9.45 23.60
C TRP A 90 7.98 9.82 23.65
N LYS A 91 8.42 10.80 22.85
CA LYS A 91 9.85 11.15 22.68
C LYS A 91 10.73 9.90 22.48
N TRP A 92 10.18 8.87 21.87
CA TRP A 92 10.84 7.60 21.69
C TRP A 92 11.41 7.54 20.28
N VAL A 93 12.73 7.36 20.20
CA VAL A 93 13.46 7.20 18.94
C VAL A 93 14.36 5.97 19.10
N PRO A 94 14.30 4.99 18.19
CA PRO A 94 15.19 3.83 18.26
C PRO A 94 16.65 4.22 18.06
N PRO A 95 17.59 3.39 18.55
CA PRO A 95 19.00 3.47 18.19
C PRO A 95 19.22 3.56 16.68
N MET A 96 20.21 4.34 16.25
CA MET A 96 20.45 4.67 14.85
C MET A 96 20.62 3.41 13.98
N ASP A 97 21.34 2.40 14.48
CA ASP A 97 21.57 1.13 13.79
C ASP A 97 20.26 0.39 13.44
N LYS A 98 19.25 0.44 14.33
CA LYS A 98 17.91 -0.13 14.06
C LYS A 98 17.17 0.67 13.00
N ARG A 99 17.25 2.00 13.05
CA ARG A 99 16.59 2.91 12.10
C ARG A 99 17.15 2.72 10.68
N VAL A 100 18.47 2.64 10.55
CA VAL A 100 19.16 2.38 9.28
C VAL A 100 18.76 1.02 8.69
N ARG A 101 18.73 -0.05 9.50
CA ARG A 101 18.27 -1.37 9.02
C ARG A 101 16.81 -1.34 8.57
N ALA A 102 15.95 -0.61 9.27
CA ALA A 102 14.55 -0.46 8.91
C ALA A 102 14.39 0.35 7.60
N ALA A 103 15.11 1.46 7.46
CA ALA A 103 15.14 2.30 6.27
C ALA A 103 15.64 1.51 5.05
N ARG A 104 16.69 0.70 5.18
CA ARG A 104 17.20 -0.15 4.10
C ARG A 104 16.18 -1.20 3.66
N TYR A 105 15.48 -1.83 4.60
CA TYR A 105 14.39 -2.75 4.28
C TYR A 105 13.25 -2.04 3.53
N LEU A 106 12.86 -0.84 3.97
CA LEU A 106 11.78 -0.07 3.35
C LEU A 106 12.17 0.47 1.98
N THR A 107 13.42 0.88 1.76
CA THR A 107 13.97 1.28 0.46
C THR A 107 13.80 0.19 -0.58
N ARG A 108 14.08 -1.07 -0.21
CA ARG A 108 13.92 -2.22 -1.10
C ARG A 108 12.47 -2.49 -1.51
N HIS A 109 11.50 -2.20 -0.64
CA HIS A 109 10.09 -2.52 -0.86
C HIS A 109 9.23 -1.33 -1.29
N PHE A 110 9.67 -0.11 -0.97
CA PHE A 110 8.99 1.16 -1.22
C PHE A 110 10.01 2.21 -1.72
N PRO A 111 10.67 1.96 -2.87
CA PRO A 111 11.71 2.84 -3.43
C PRO A 111 11.20 4.22 -3.86
N LEU A 112 9.87 4.39 -3.90
CA LEU A 112 9.25 5.70 -4.12
C LEU A 112 9.30 6.57 -2.85
N VAL A 113 9.20 5.97 -1.66
CA VAL A 113 9.13 6.68 -0.39
C VAL A 113 10.53 6.87 0.21
N PHE A 114 11.37 5.84 0.14
CA PHE A 114 12.73 5.85 0.64
C PHE A 114 13.68 5.75 -0.54
N VAL A 115 14.51 6.77 -0.73
CA VAL A 115 15.45 6.88 -1.85
C VAL A 115 16.86 6.71 -1.31
N ASP A 116 17.64 5.88 -2.00
CA ASP A 116 19.07 5.72 -1.75
C ASP A 116 19.83 6.79 -2.53
N GLU A 117 20.46 7.74 -1.82
CA GLU A 117 21.25 8.82 -2.42
C GLU A 117 22.56 8.30 -3.02
N SER A 118 23.11 7.18 -2.52
CA SER A 118 24.34 6.58 -3.05
C SER A 118 24.19 6.10 -4.51
N ALA A 119 22.96 5.81 -4.95
CA ALA A 119 22.65 5.45 -6.32
C ALA A 119 22.62 6.66 -7.28
N HIS A 120 22.55 7.88 -6.75
CA HIS A 120 22.57 9.12 -7.53
C HIS A 120 24.00 9.63 -7.76
N ASP A 121 24.91 9.42 -6.81
CA ASP A 121 26.32 9.83 -6.93
C ASP A 121 27.10 9.04 -7.99
N GLN A 122 26.74 7.77 -8.24
CA GLN A 122 27.43 6.98 -9.27
C GLN A 122 27.10 7.42 -10.71
N LYS A 123 26.15 8.36 -10.90
CA LYS A 123 25.84 8.99 -12.20
C LYS A 123 26.32 10.43 -12.32
N ILE A 124 26.78 11.04 -11.22
CA ILE A 124 27.23 12.43 -11.18
C ILE A 124 28.77 12.52 -11.19
N GLY A 125 29.48 11.41 -10.99
CA GLY A 125 30.94 11.35 -11.04
C GLY A 125 31.61 11.55 -12.41
N ASP A 126 30.87 11.70 -13.50
CA ASP A 126 31.43 11.94 -14.85
C ASP A 126 31.30 13.39 -15.34
N THR A 127 30.77 14.32 -14.53
CA THR A 127 30.66 15.74 -14.95
C THR A 127 30.97 16.67 -13.77
N GLU A 128 32.24 16.74 -13.37
CA GLU A 128 32.74 17.85 -12.57
C GLU A 128 32.91 19.10 -13.45
N ALA A 129 32.39 20.24 -12.99
CA ALA A 129 33.13 21.50 -12.73
C ALA A 129 32.29 22.76 -12.98
N GLN A 130 32.46 23.75 -12.06
CA GLN A 130 32.08 25.18 -12.16
C GLN A 130 30.59 25.46 -11.83
N ASN A 131 30.19 26.42 -10.98
CA ASN A 131 30.77 27.71 -10.63
C ASN A 131 30.25 28.22 -9.26
N ASP A 132 31.04 29.11 -8.68
CA ASP A 132 30.90 29.85 -7.42
C ASP A 132 29.75 30.87 -7.39
N GLY A 133 29.28 31.17 -6.17
CA GLY A 133 28.83 32.51 -5.80
C GLY A 133 27.33 32.82 -5.76
N THR A 134 26.89 33.20 -4.55
CA THR A 134 25.82 34.18 -4.21
C THR A 134 24.36 33.72 -4.05
N ASP A 135 23.84 34.10 -2.88
CA ASP A 135 22.49 34.59 -2.56
C ASP A 135 21.62 33.79 -1.56
N GLU A 136 21.57 34.40 -0.37
CA GLU A 136 20.74 34.22 0.82
C GLU A 136 19.22 34.22 0.55
N VAL A 137 18.71 33.34 -0.31
CA VAL A 137 17.27 33.17 -0.55
C VAL A 137 16.79 31.72 -0.31
N TYR A 138 17.71 30.80 0.05
CA TYR A 138 17.38 29.41 0.40
C TYR A 138 16.88 29.21 1.84
N LEU A 139 16.89 30.26 2.66
CA LEU A 139 16.54 30.21 4.09
C LEU A 139 15.02 30.29 4.36
N LEU A 140 14.17 30.08 3.35
CA LEU A 140 12.70 30.17 3.46
C LEU A 140 11.95 28.93 2.95
N THR A 141 12.56 27.74 2.97
CA THR A 141 11.81 26.48 2.80
C THR A 141 12.28 25.38 3.75
N GLU A 142 12.59 25.78 4.98
CA GLU A 142 12.90 24.91 6.13
C GLU A 142 11.68 24.10 6.63
N HIS A 143 10.70 23.74 5.77
CA HIS A 143 9.48 23.05 6.20
C HIS A 143 8.87 22.04 5.21
N GLU A 144 9.66 21.43 4.32
CA GLU A 144 9.30 20.13 3.72
C GLU A 144 10.27 19.09 4.29
N GLU A 145 9.98 18.60 5.51
CA GLU A 145 10.86 17.84 6.42
C GLU A 145 11.41 16.55 5.76
N THR A 146 12.46 16.72 4.96
CA THR A 146 13.28 15.67 4.35
C THR A 146 14.26 15.20 5.41
N GLU A 147 14.10 13.95 5.86
CA GLU A 147 15.00 13.34 6.83
C GLU A 147 15.99 12.45 6.06
N THR A 148 17.29 12.66 6.29
CA THR A 148 18.36 11.79 5.78
C THR A 148 18.84 10.87 6.89
N LEU A 149 18.92 9.57 6.60
CA LEU A 149 19.47 8.55 7.47
C LEU A 149 20.63 7.87 6.76
N GLU A 150 21.86 8.28 7.11
CA GLU A 150 23.08 7.92 6.38
C GLU A 150 22.93 8.29 4.89
N GLU A 151 22.74 7.30 4.02
CA GLU A 151 22.61 7.47 2.57
C GLU A 151 21.13 7.42 2.11
N ILE A 152 20.18 7.29 3.03
CA ILE A 152 18.76 7.10 2.71
C ILE A 152 17.97 8.39 3.00
N ALA A 153 17.46 9.03 1.96
CA ALA A 153 16.59 10.19 2.06
C ALA A 153 15.10 9.78 2.00
N TYR A 154 14.27 10.36 2.86
CA TYR A 154 12.82 10.23 2.78
C TYR A 154 12.11 11.49 3.26
N HIS A 155 10.96 11.79 2.66
CA HIS A 155 10.05 12.78 3.22
C HIS A 155 9.29 12.16 4.39
N ARG A 156 9.36 12.81 5.56
CA ARG A 156 8.70 12.30 6.76
C ARG A 156 7.20 12.08 6.55
N GLU A 157 6.53 13.02 5.87
CA GLU A 157 5.09 12.93 5.56
C GLU A 157 4.76 11.68 4.74
N ASP A 158 5.59 11.31 3.77
CA ASP A 158 5.39 10.11 2.96
C ASP A 158 5.52 8.83 3.78
N ALA A 159 6.52 8.79 4.68
CA ALA A 159 6.69 7.70 5.62
C ALA A 159 5.53 7.62 6.63
N GLU A 160 4.98 8.73 7.10
CA GLU A 160 3.79 8.76 7.96
C GLU A 160 2.53 8.28 7.21
N ASN A 161 2.37 8.68 5.96
CA ASN A 161 1.29 8.22 5.09
C ASN A 161 1.38 6.70 4.87
N LEU A 162 2.59 6.18 4.70
CA LEU A 162 2.86 4.75 4.60
C LEU A 162 2.55 4.00 5.92
N ARG A 163 2.95 4.53 7.07
CA ARG A 163 2.60 4.00 8.41
C ARG A 163 1.09 3.87 8.56
N ASN A 164 0.38 4.96 8.28
CA ASN A 164 -1.08 5.02 8.41
C ASN A 164 -1.77 4.03 7.46
N THR A 165 -1.20 3.80 6.28
CA THR A 165 -1.68 2.77 5.35
C THR A 165 -1.53 1.37 5.96
N PHE A 166 -0.38 1.03 6.54
CA PHE A 166 -0.21 -0.28 7.17
C PHE A 166 -1.12 -0.45 8.39
N VAL A 167 -1.36 0.58 9.19
CA VAL A 167 -2.37 0.52 10.27
C VAL A 167 -3.72 0.12 9.70
N MET A 168 -4.15 0.76 8.61
CA MET A 168 -5.44 0.47 7.96
C MET A 168 -5.51 -0.96 7.40
N LEU A 169 -4.42 -1.47 6.80
CA LEU A 169 -4.35 -2.83 6.27
C LEU A 169 -4.30 -3.89 7.37
N ASN A 170 -3.66 -3.62 8.52
CA ASN A 170 -3.73 -4.50 9.69
C ASN A 170 -5.16 -4.56 10.25
N TRP A 171 -5.88 -3.42 10.30
CA TRP A 171 -7.29 -3.40 10.68
C TRP A 171 -8.17 -4.20 9.72
N ASN A 172 -7.92 -4.14 8.41
CA ASN A 172 -8.61 -4.98 7.44
C ASN A 172 -8.48 -6.48 7.79
N CYS A 173 -7.26 -6.95 8.11
CA CYS A 173 -7.02 -8.33 8.54
C CYS A 173 -7.67 -8.64 9.88
N LEU A 174 -7.61 -7.72 10.84
CA LEU A 174 -8.19 -7.90 12.17
C LEU A 174 -9.70 -8.10 12.11
N PHE A 175 -10.40 -7.37 11.23
CA PHE A 175 -11.85 -7.53 11.04
C PHE A 175 -12.24 -8.86 10.39
N GLN A 176 -11.31 -9.55 9.72
CA GLN A 176 -11.59 -10.88 9.17
C GLN A 176 -11.64 -11.97 10.24
N TYR A 177 -10.88 -11.85 11.34
CA TYR A 177 -10.85 -12.90 12.37
C TYR A 177 -12.20 -13.13 13.07
N PRO A 178 -12.95 -12.09 13.50
CA PRO A 178 -14.28 -12.29 14.06
C PRO A 178 -15.26 -12.91 13.06
N ILE A 179 -15.21 -12.48 11.78
CA ILE A 179 -16.07 -13.03 10.72
C ILE A 179 -15.80 -14.52 10.55
N THR A 180 -14.54 -14.92 10.41
CA THR A 180 -14.17 -16.31 10.26
C THR A 180 -14.51 -17.13 11.50
N ALA A 181 -14.28 -16.59 12.70
CA ALA A 181 -14.64 -17.26 13.94
C ALA A 181 -16.14 -17.59 13.98
N VAL A 182 -17.02 -16.65 13.64
CA VAL A 182 -18.47 -16.92 13.65
C VAL A 182 -18.90 -17.86 12.52
N MET A 183 -18.25 -17.80 11.36
CA MET A 183 -18.52 -18.68 10.22
C MET A 183 -18.19 -20.15 10.51
N TRP A 184 -17.20 -20.42 11.36
CA TRP A 184 -16.75 -21.78 11.68
C TRP A 184 -17.32 -22.32 12.99
N ILE A 185 -17.63 -21.45 13.96
CA ILE A 185 -18.14 -21.87 15.27
C ILE A 185 -19.65 -22.11 15.24
N TYR A 186 -20.40 -21.34 14.45
CA TYR A 186 -21.87 -21.40 14.42
C TYR A 186 -22.36 -22.09 13.15
N ASN A 187 -23.51 -22.76 13.28
CA ASN A 187 -24.29 -23.22 12.13
C ASN A 187 -24.89 -22.01 11.39
N SER A 188 -25.26 -22.21 10.13
CA SER A 188 -25.90 -21.18 9.29
C SER A 188 -27.06 -20.47 10.00
N ASP A 189 -27.91 -21.25 10.67
CA ASP A 189 -29.18 -20.75 11.23
C ASP A 189 -29.01 -20.01 12.57
N THR A 190 -27.91 -20.29 13.28
CA THR A 190 -27.62 -19.71 14.61
C THR A 190 -26.55 -18.63 14.56
N ARG A 191 -26.01 -18.35 13.36
CA ARG A 191 -24.91 -17.41 13.19
C ARG A 191 -25.35 -15.99 13.53
N PRO A 192 -24.57 -15.26 14.36
CA PRO A 192 -24.85 -13.86 14.64
C PRO A 192 -24.58 -12.98 13.40
N GLY A 193 -25.60 -12.75 12.58
CA GLY A 193 -25.49 -11.98 11.33
C GLY A 193 -24.96 -10.55 11.52
N PHE A 194 -25.16 -9.95 12.70
CA PHE A 194 -24.63 -8.61 13.01
C PHE A 194 -23.10 -8.54 12.97
N VAL A 195 -22.39 -9.64 13.27
CA VAL A 195 -20.92 -9.68 13.21
C VAL A 195 -20.46 -9.47 11.77
N ILE A 196 -21.03 -10.24 10.83
CA ILE A 196 -20.75 -10.07 9.41
C ILE A 196 -21.21 -8.68 8.94
N GLY A 197 -22.42 -8.26 9.32
CA GLY A 197 -22.99 -6.97 8.93
C GLY A 197 -22.17 -5.75 9.36
N ILE A 198 -21.43 -5.83 10.48
CA ILE A 198 -20.56 -4.74 10.96
C ILE A 198 -19.13 -4.88 10.41
N PHE A 199 -18.51 -6.04 10.56
CA PHE A 199 -17.08 -6.21 10.26
C PHE A 199 -16.80 -6.32 8.77
N LEU A 200 -17.73 -6.84 7.96
CA LEU A 200 -17.51 -6.98 6.53
C LEU A 200 -17.42 -5.61 5.82
N PRO A 201 -18.36 -4.66 6.02
CA PRO A 201 -18.21 -3.32 5.48
C PRO A 201 -16.95 -2.59 5.98
N LEU A 202 -16.63 -2.70 7.27
CA LEU A 202 -15.41 -2.12 7.84
C LEU A 202 -14.15 -2.70 7.18
N SER A 203 -14.12 -4.01 6.93
CA SER A 203 -13.03 -4.67 6.23
C SER A 203 -12.88 -4.11 4.82
N PHE A 204 -13.97 -4.01 4.04
CA PHE A 204 -13.92 -3.41 2.70
C PHE A 204 -13.45 -1.96 2.71
N LEU A 205 -13.94 -1.14 3.65
CA LEU A 205 -13.51 0.26 3.80
C LEU A 205 -12.01 0.35 4.09
N CYS A 206 -11.48 -0.50 4.97
CA CYS A 206 -10.06 -0.57 5.26
C CYS A 206 -9.23 -0.99 4.03
N ASN A 207 -9.71 -1.96 3.25
CA ASN A 207 -9.01 -2.40 2.05
C ASN A 207 -8.98 -1.29 0.99
N PHE A 208 -10.14 -0.74 0.62
CA PHE A 208 -10.22 0.31 -0.40
C PHE A 208 -9.49 1.58 0.03
N GLY A 209 -9.62 2.00 1.28
CA GLY A 209 -8.91 3.17 1.78
C GLY A 209 -7.39 2.96 1.86
N GLY A 210 -6.92 1.76 2.19
CA GLY A 210 -5.50 1.39 2.13
C GLY A 210 -4.95 1.49 0.71
N GLN A 211 -5.65 0.88 -0.27
CA GLN A 211 -5.25 0.95 -1.68
C GLN A 211 -5.27 2.39 -2.22
N TYR A 212 -6.31 3.15 -1.89
CA TYR A 212 -6.43 4.56 -2.28
C TYR A 212 -5.29 5.41 -1.71
N ARG A 213 -4.90 5.19 -0.44
CA ARG A 213 -3.77 5.88 0.19
C ARG A 213 -2.45 5.61 -0.51
N ILE A 214 -2.17 4.34 -0.87
CA ILE A 214 -0.95 3.98 -1.62
C ILE A 214 -0.96 4.66 -2.99
N PHE A 215 -2.09 4.61 -3.69
CA PHE A 215 -2.24 5.27 -4.99
C PHE A 215 -2.01 6.78 -4.90
N LYS A 216 -2.64 7.44 -3.93
CA LYS A 216 -2.48 8.89 -3.68
C LYS A 216 -1.04 9.24 -3.33
N LEU A 217 -0.42 8.46 -2.46
CA LEU A 217 0.99 8.64 -2.07
C LEU A 217 1.91 8.54 -3.29
N ASN A 218 1.78 7.48 -4.08
CA ASN A 218 2.58 7.28 -5.29
C ASN A 218 2.36 8.40 -6.32
N LYS A 219 1.13 8.88 -6.47
CA LYS A 219 0.79 10.00 -7.36
C LYS A 219 1.47 11.29 -6.90
N ASN A 220 1.41 11.60 -5.60
CA ASN A 220 2.00 12.80 -5.02
C ASN A 220 3.53 12.80 -5.15
N ILE A 221 4.17 11.68 -4.84
CA ILE A 221 5.63 11.51 -4.99
C ILE A 221 6.05 11.73 -6.44
N LYS A 222 5.34 11.10 -7.40
CA LYS A 222 5.65 11.27 -8.82
C LYS A 222 5.47 12.71 -9.29
N ALA A 223 4.41 13.39 -8.85
CA ALA A 223 4.19 14.79 -9.19
C ALA A 223 5.33 15.70 -8.70
N ARG A 224 5.76 15.55 -7.43
CA ARG A 224 6.89 16.31 -6.87
C ARG A 224 8.18 16.08 -7.65
N ARG A 225 8.50 14.82 -7.99
CA ARG A 225 9.69 14.48 -8.77
C ARG A 225 9.66 15.08 -10.19
N SER A 226 8.50 15.09 -10.85
CA SER A 226 8.36 15.71 -12.17
C SER A 226 8.57 17.23 -12.12
N THR A 227 8.09 17.91 -11.08
CA THR A 227 8.31 19.35 -10.89
C THR A 227 9.78 19.67 -10.61
N ALA A 228 10.46 18.84 -9.82
CA ALA A 228 11.89 19.01 -9.52
C ALA A 228 12.79 18.88 -10.76
N VAL A 229 12.48 17.95 -11.68
CA VAL A 229 13.21 17.79 -12.95
C VAL A 229 12.86 18.89 -13.96
N GLY A 230 11.70 19.53 -13.82
CA GLY A 230 11.23 20.62 -14.68
C GLY A 230 11.51 22.04 -14.15
N GLY A 231 12.49 22.19 -13.24
CA GLY A 231 12.85 23.47 -12.62
C GLY A 231 13.20 24.60 -13.61
N PRO A 232 13.24 25.86 -13.14
CA PRO A 232 13.13 27.11 -13.91
C PRO A 232 14.18 27.34 -15.02
N ASP A 233 15.19 26.48 -15.14
CA ASP A 233 16.20 26.58 -16.20
C ASP A 233 15.68 26.24 -17.60
N VAL A 234 14.59 25.48 -17.74
CA VAL A 234 14.03 25.18 -19.06
C VAL A 234 13.20 26.34 -19.61
N GLU A 235 12.54 27.10 -18.74
CA GLU A 235 11.76 28.28 -19.13
C GLU A 235 12.67 29.49 -19.37
N SER A 236 13.70 29.67 -18.54
CA SER A 236 14.75 30.68 -18.78
C SER A 236 15.56 30.38 -20.04
N THR A 237 15.87 29.11 -20.34
CA THR A 237 16.56 28.72 -21.59
C THR A 237 15.67 28.89 -22.82
N LYS A 238 14.35 28.60 -22.73
CA LYS A 238 13.41 28.87 -23.83
C LYS A 238 13.23 30.37 -24.08
N LEU A 239 13.11 31.19 -23.03
CA LEU A 239 13.05 32.65 -23.17
C LEU A 239 14.38 33.23 -23.70
N ARG A 240 15.53 32.75 -23.21
CA ARG A 240 16.84 33.21 -23.65
C ARG A 240 17.11 32.87 -25.11
N ASN A 241 16.73 31.67 -25.57
CA ASN A 241 16.89 31.25 -26.97
C ASN A 241 15.88 31.93 -27.92
N SER A 242 14.72 32.37 -27.40
CA SER A 242 13.75 33.17 -28.16
C SER A 242 14.19 34.64 -28.29
N VAL A 243 14.91 35.19 -27.32
CA VAL A 243 15.40 36.58 -27.34
C VAL A 243 16.70 36.74 -28.13
N THR A 244 17.47 35.67 -28.32
CA THR A 244 18.70 35.66 -29.14
C THR A 244 18.48 35.28 -30.61
N SER A 245 17.24 34.97 -31.01
CA SER A 245 16.87 34.68 -32.41
C SER A 245 16.16 35.85 -33.12
N ILE A 246 16.36 37.09 -32.64
CA ILE A 246 15.94 38.33 -33.31
C ILE A 246 17.18 39.16 -33.62
#